data_AF-I0KHE3-F1
#
_entry.id   AF-I0KHE3-F1
#
_cell.length_a   1.000
_cell.length_b   1.000
_cell.length_c   1.000
_cell.angle_alpha   90.00
_cell.angle_beta   90.00
_cell.angle_gamma   90.00
#
_symmetry.space_group_name_H-M   'P 1'
#
loop_
_entity.id
_entity.type
_entity.pdbx_description
1 polymer ?
#
loop_
_entity_poly.entity_id
_entity_poly.type
_entity_poly.pdbx_seq_one_letter_code
_entity_poly.pdbx_strand_id
1 'polypeptide(L)'
;MGGAYILEIAITKKLLLNMRNTPIRADYTYSIEGNIIVIVDLDLGNRSVTNDIENVLADIRTDLGSLAGYSVIYRDSMGHWDAVSLVNDVVYFYPLNATEREKALSRFIPLVES
;
A
#
# COMPACT_ATOMS: atom_id res chain seq x y z
N MET A 1 -7.84 -32.71 2.01
CA MET A 1 -8.08 -31.46 2.76
C MET A 1 -6.73 -30.88 3.17
N GLY A 2 -6.57 -29.57 3.05
CA GLY A 2 -5.43 -28.80 3.55
C GLY A 2 -4.32 -28.67 2.52
N GLY A 3 -3.89 -27.49 2.10
CA GLY A 3 -4.28 -26.11 2.39
C GLY A 3 -3.48 -25.27 1.39
N ALA A 4 -4.11 -24.23 0.84
CA ALA A 4 -3.52 -23.44 -0.23
C ALA A 4 -2.18 -22.82 0.18
N TYR A 5 -1.18 -22.96 -0.69
CA TYR A 5 0.08 -22.25 -0.61
C TYR A 5 -0.20 -20.74 -0.72
N ILE A 6 -0.12 -20.02 0.39
CA ILE A 6 0.00 -18.56 0.34
C ILE A 6 1.47 -18.28 0.06
N LEU A 7 1.78 -17.83 -1.16
CA LEU A 7 3.06 -17.19 -1.46
C LEU A 7 3.10 -15.88 -0.67
N GLU A 8 3.70 -15.91 0.53
CA GLU A 8 4.20 -14.69 1.15
C GLU A 8 5.39 -14.19 0.33
N ILE A 9 5.12 -13.29 -0.63
CA ILE A 9 6.17 -12.46 -1.21
C ILE A 9 6.47 -11.35 -0.18
N ALA A 10 7.08 -11.73 0.94
CA ALA A 10 7.66 -10.77 1.87
C ALA A 10 9.07 -10.41 1.38
N ILE A 11 9.17 -9.53 0.38
CA ILE A 11 10.48 -8.97 -0.01
C ILE A 11 10.86 -7.96 1.06
N THR A 12 11.53 -8.46 2.11
CA THR A 12 12.18 -7.63 3.13
C THR A 12 13.43 -7.01 2.49
N LYS A 13 13.30 -5.84 1.84
CA LYS A 13 14.48 -5.06 1.40
C LYS A 13 15.13 -4.38 2.61
N LYS A 14 15.86 -5.15 3.44
CA LYS A 14 16.62 -4.60 4.56
C LYS A 14 18.12 -4.57 4.24
N LEU A 15 18.67 -3.36 4.41
CA LEU A 15 20.08 -3.05 4.67
C LEU A 15 21.09 -3.18 3.51
N LEU A 16 21.47 -2.02 2.94
CA LEU A 16 22.85 -1.49 2.86
C LEU A 16 22.98 -0.50 1.69
N LEU A 17 22.72 0.79 1.93
CA LEU A 17 23.40 1.83 1.15
C LEU A 17 23.58 3.11 1.98
N ASN A 18 24.81 3.62 1.91
CA ASN A 18 25.44 4.70 2.66
C ASN A 18 24.55 5.89 3.08
N MET A 19 24.71 6.26 4.36
CA MET A 19 24.31 7.54 4.93
C MET A 19 25.06 8.70 4.27
N ARG A 20 24.35 9.44 3.40
CA ARG A 20 24.38 10.91 3.19
C ARG A 20 23.46 11.19 1.99
N ASN A 21 22.22 11.64 2.24
CA ASN A 21 21.17 12.01 1.28
C ASN A 21 20.24 10.91 0.72
N THR A 22 20.01 9.79 1.41
CA THR A 22 18.83 8.98 1.08
C THR A 22 17.58 9.75 1.51
N PRO A 23 16.60 9.99 0.61
CA PRO A 23 15.34 10.61 1.01
C PRO A 23 14.72 9.81 2.16
N ILE A 24 14.09 10.49 3.11
CA ILE A 24 13.32 9.80 4.14
C ILE A 24 12.12 9.13 3.45
N ARG A 25 12.05 7.81 3.53
CA ARG A 25 11.02 6.95 2.94
C ARG A 25 10.19 6.26 4.02
N ALA A 26 8.98 5.85 3.66
CA ALA A 26 8.16 5.01 4.52
C ALA A 26 8.65 3.56 4.54
N ASP A 27 8.54 2.92 5.70
CA ASP A 27 8.70 1.48 5.86
C ASP A 27 7.31 0.83 5.82
N TYR A 28 7.10 -0.11 4.91
CA TYR A 28 5.79 -0.70 4.69
C TYR A 28 5.87 -2.16 4.23
N THR A 29 4.78 -2.89 4.40
CA THR A 29 4.50 -4.12 3.66
C THR A 29 3.34 -3.89 2.71
N TYR A 30 3.24 -4.73 1.67
CA TYR A 30 2.05 -4.79 0.85
C TYR A 30 1.67 -6.23 0.52
N SER A 31 0.38 -6.45 0.29
CA SER A 31 -0.18 -7.69 -0.23
C SER A 31 -1.19 -7.40 -1.33
N ILE A 32 -1.55 -8.43 -2.09
CA ILE A 32 -2.60 -8.37 -3.10
C ILE A 32 -3.74 -9.28 -2.68
N GLU A 33 -4.94 -8.72 -2.58
CA GLU A 33 -6.18 -9.42 -2.28
C GLU A 33 -7.14 -9.21 -3.45
N GLY A 34 -7.16 -10.16 -4.40
CA GLY A 34 -7.90 -9.99 -5.67
C GLY A 34 -7.32 -8.86 -6.51
N ASN A 35 -8.11 -7.81 -6.76
CA ASN A 35 -7.69 -6.58 -7.43
C ASN A 35 -7.40 -5.42 -6.45
N ILE A 36 -7.14 -5.73 -5.17
CA ILE A 36 -6.86 -4.73 -4.14
C ILE A 36 -5.42 -4.88 -3.67
N ILE A 37 -4.65 -3.81 -3.76
CA ILE A 37 -3.34 -3.66 -3.13
C ILE A 37 -3.59 -3.15 -1.71
N VAL A 38 -3.13 -3.91 -0.73
CA VAL A 38 -3.27 -3.59 0.69
C VAL A 38 -1.89 -3.22 1.22
N ILE A 39 -1.72 -1.98 1.65
CA ILE A 39 -0.45 -1.45 2.16
C ILE A 39 -0.56 -1.29 3.68
N VAL A 40 0.46 -1.70 4.42
CA VAL A 40 0.52 -1.51 5.88
C VAL A 40 1.78 -0.75 6.23
N ASP A 41 1.61 0.43 6.80
CA ASP A 41 2.68 1.19 7.43
C ASP A 41 3.24 0.40 8.64
N LEU A 42 4.56 0.24 8.68
CA LEU A 42 5.24 -0.44 9.78
C LEU A 42 5.59 0.50 10.94
N ASP A 43 5.50 1.82 10.73
CA ASP A 43 5.85 2.87 11.69
C ASP A 43 7.27 2.72 12.26
N LEU A 44 8.20 2.19 11.46
CA LEU A 44 9.61 2.02 11.82
C LEU A 44 10.53 3.12 11.24
N GLY A 45 10.01 3.89 10.29
CA GLY A 45 10.72 4.94 9.58
C GLY A 45 10.38 6.33 10.10
N ASN A 46 11.02 7.35 9.54
CA ASN A 46 10.73 8.76 9.88
C ASN A 46 9.62 9.38 9.00
N ARG A 47 8.94 8.60 8.15
CA ARG A 47 7.87 9.07 7.26
C ARG A 47 6.80 7.99 7.15
N SER A 48 5.53 8.39 7.26
CA SER A 48 4.41 7.47 7.11
C SER A 48 4.09 7.17 5.65
N VAL A 49 3.39 6.05 5.41
CA VAL A 49 2.85 5.68 4.10
C VAL A 49 2.00 6.81 3.52
N THR A 50 1.14 7.44 4.32
CA THR A 50 0.31 8.58 3.89
C THR A 50 1.15 9.69 3.26
N ASN A 51 2.28 10.02 3.89
CA ASN A 51 3.16 11.11 3.47
C ASN A 51 4.12 10.71 2.34
N ASP A 52 4.27 9.42 2.04
CA ASP A 52 5.21 8.89 1.04
C ASP A 52 4.52 8.08 -0.06
N ILE A 53 3.18 8.16 -0.16
CA ILE A 53 2.35 7.22 -0.94
C ILE A 53 2.75 7.16 -2.42
N GLU A 54 3.17 8.27 -3.01
CA GLU A 54 3.60 8.30 -4.41
C GLU A 54 4.84 7.43 -4.65
N ASN A 55 5.81 7.49 -3.73
CA ASN A 55 7.01 6.67 -3.85
C ASN A 55 6.74 5.21 -3.49
N VAL A 56 5.85 4.95 -2.51
CA VAL A 56 5.37 3.59 -2.19
C VAL A 56 4.70 2.96 -3.42
N LEU A 57 3.83 3.70 -4.11
CA LEU A 57 3.18 3.23 -5.34
C LEU A 57 4.18 3.06 -6.48
N ALA A 58 5.22 3.90 -6.58
CA ALA A 58 6.30 3.73 -7.56
C ALA A 58 7.10 2.43 -7.34
N ASP A 59 7.40 2.11 -6.08
CA ASP A 59 8.08 0.88 -5.71
C ASP A 59 7.20 -0.34 -6.02
N ILE A 60 5.91 -0.32 -5.65
CA ILE A 60 4.97 -1.40 -5.97
C ILE A 60 4.77 -1.55 -7.49
N ARG A 61 4.75 -0.44 -8.24
CA ARG A 61 4.71 -0.45 -9.72
C ARG A 61 5.96 -1.10 -10.32
N THR A 62 7.13 -0.95 -9.67
CA THR A 62 8.36 -1.64 -10.09
C THR A 62 8.24 -3.16 -9.93
N ASP A 63 7.55 -3.60 -8.88
CA ASP A 63 7.39 -5.02 -8.57
C ASP A 63 6.25 -5.67 -9.37
N LEU A 64 5.14 -4.97 -9.61
CA LEU A 64 3.93 -5.50 -10.29
C LEU A 64 3.77 -5.10 -11.75
N GLY A 65 4.49 -4.08 -12.20
CA GLY A 65 4.20 -3.40 -13.47
C GLY A 65 3.04 -2.43 -13.32
N SER A 66 2.14 -2.39 -14.31
CA SER A 66 1.02 -1.45 -14.29
C SER A 66 0.10 -1.67 -13.08
N LEU A 67 -0.25 -0.58 -12.39
CA LEU A 67 -1.23 -0.61 -11.30
C LEU A 67 -2.68 -0.38 -11.82
N ALA A 68 -2.87 -0.29 -13.13
CA ALA A 68 -4.19 -0.12 -13.72
C ALA A 68 -5.11 -1.31 -13.37
N GLY A 69 -6.33 -1.01 -12.95
CA GLY A 69 -7.30 -2.02 -12.51
C GLY A 69 -7.13 -2.49 -11.06
N TYR A 70 -6.05 -2.07 -10.38
CA TYR A 70 -5.93 -2.24 -8.94
C TYR A 70 -6.58 -1.08 -8.18
N SER A 71 -7.26 -1.43 -7.11
CA SER A 71 -7.61 -0.51 -6.05
C SER A 71 -6.53 -0.52 -4.98
N VAL A 72 -6.32 0.59 -4.28
CA VAL A 72 -5.30 0.66 -3.22
C VAL A 72 -5.94 1.11 -1.93
N ILE A 73 -5.77 0.30 -0.89
CA ILE A 73 -6.03 0.71 0.50
C ILE A 73 -4.72 0.71 1.26
N TYR A 74 -4.59 1.60 2.24
CA TYR A 74 -3.43 1.62 3.11
C TYR A 74 -3.85 1.84 4.56
N ARG A 75 -3.09 1.24 5.48
CA ARG A 75 -3.16 1.52 6.92
C ARG A 75 -2.02 2.44 7.30
N ASP A 76 -2.33 3.58 7.92
CA ASP A 76 -1.33 4.53 8.41
C ASP A 76 -0.76 4.14 9.78
N SER A 77 0.23 4.90 10.25
CA SER A 77 0.85 4.72 11.56
C SER A 77 -0.10 4.95 12.74
N MET A 78 -1.19 5.70 12.55
CA MET A 78 -2.27 5.85 13.55
C MET A 78 -3.22 4.64 13.57
N GLY A 79 -3.03 3.68 12.66
CA GLY A 79 -3.81 2.47 12.55
C GLY A 79 -5.12 2.64 11.79
N HIS A 80 -5.31 3.78 11.13
CA HIS A 80 -6.47 4.06 10.28
C HIS A 80 -6.25 3.55 8.87
N TRP A 81 -7.30 2.96 8.32
CA TRP A 81 -7.37 2.54 6.93
C TRP A 81 -8.03 3.64 6.12
N ASP A 82 -7.38 3.97 5.01
CA ASP A 82 -7.85 4.86 3.96
C ASP A 82 -7.57 4.26 2.59
N ALA A 83 -8.04 4.90 1.53
CA ALA A 83 -7.82 4.47 0.16
C ALA A 83 -7.16 5.53 -0.69
N VAL A 84 -6.48 5.09 -1.74
CA VAL A 84 -6.06 5.95 -2.84
C VAL A 84 -6.54 5.43 -4.19
N SER A 85 -6.88 6.35 -5.08
CA SER A 85 -7.07 6.08 -6.50
C SER A 85 -5.93 6.69 -7.30
N LEU A 86 -5.51 6.00 -8.36
CA LEU A 86 -4.60 6.53 -9.37
C LEU A 86 -5.38 6.88 -10.62
N VAL A 87 -5.46 8.18 -10.95
CA VAL A 87 -6.05 8.67 -12.20
C VAL A 87 -5.01 9.50 -12.92
N ASN A 88 -4.55 9.05 -14.09
CA ASN A 88 -3.48 9.70 -14.88
C ASN A 88 -2.21 9.98 -14.05
N ASP A 89 -1.76 8.99 -13.27
CA ASP A 89 -0.63 9.07 -12.34
C ASP A 89 -0.78 10.10 -11.20
N VAL A 90 -1.95 10.71 -11.05
CA VAL A 90 -2.29 11.55 -9.90
C VAL A 90 -2.94 10.69 -8.82
N VAL A 91 -2.46 10.85 -7.58
CA VAL A 91 -2.99 10.15 -6.40
C VAL A 91 -4.12 10.95 -5.78
N TYR A 92 -5.29 10.33 -5.63
CA TYR A 92 -6.45 10.90 -4.94
C TYR A 92 -6.74 10.14 -3.66
N PHE A 93 -6.77 10.84 -2.53
CA PHE A 93 -7.04 10.25 -1.22
C PHE A 93 -8.54 10.16 -0.94
N TYR A 94 -8.96 9.02 -0.41
CA TYR A 94 -10.32 8.75 0.02
C TYR A 94 -10.30 8.31 1.48
N PRO A 95 -10.73 9.18 2.41
CA PRO A 95 -10.73 8.82 3.81
C PRO A 95 -11.80 7.76 4.06
N LEU A 96 -11.38 6.55 4.41
CA LEU A 96 -12.28 5.50 4.86
C LEU A 96 -12.47 5.57 6.37
N ASN A 97 -11.52 6.15 7.10
CA ASN A 97 -11.55 6.31 8.57
C ASN A 97 -11.97 5.01 9.28
N ALA A 98 -11.46 3.88 8.80
CA ALA A 98 -11.76 2.57 9.35
C ALA A 98 -10.59 2.11 10.23
N THR A 99 -10.89 1.50 11.38
CA THR A 99 -9.85 0.91 12.25
C THR A 99 -9.63 -0.58 11.98
N GLU A 100 -10.52 -1.18 11.18
CA GLU A 100 -10.49 -2.59 10.78
C GLU A 100 -10.45 -2.67 9.25
N ARG A 101 -9.61 -3.57 8.73
CA ARG A 101 -9.41 -3.76 7.29
C ARG A 101 -10.71 -4.16 6.60
N GLU A 102 -11.49 -5.04 7.21
CA GLU A 102 -12.75 -5.54 6.67
C GLU A 102 -13.81 -4.43 6.57
N LYS A 103 -13.80 -3.48 7.52
CA LYS A 103 -14.62 -2.26 7.46
C LYS A 103 -14.14 -1.31 6.37
N ALA A 104 -12.83 -1.21 6.13
CA ALA A 104 -12.28 -0.43 5.03
C ALA A 104 -12.72 -1.01 3.68
N LEU A 105 -12.55 -2.31 3.49
CA LEU A 105 -12.92 -3.04 2.27
C LEU A 105 -14.42 -2.93 1.96
N SER A 106 -15.29 -2.95 2.96
CA SER A 106 -16.74 -2.78 2.75
C SER A 106 -17.17 -1.34 2.44
N ARG A 107 -16.43 -0.33 2.90
CA ARG A 107 -16.66 1.08 2.56
C ARG A 107 -16.10 1.44 1.19
N PHE A 108 -15.10 0.69 0.77
CA PHE A 108 -14.42 0.90 -0.49
C PHE A 108 -15.16 0.16 -1.61
N ILE A 109 -15.83 0.94 -2.47
CA ILE A 109 -16.34 0.42 -3.73
C ILE A 109 -15.14 0.43 -4.70
N PRO A 110 -14.69 -0.72 -5.23
CA PRO A 110 -13.65 -0.74 -6.25
C PRO A 110 -14.03 0.22 -7.37
N LEU A 111 -13.15 1.17 -7.70
CA LEU A 111 -13.34 2.08 -8.85
C LEU A 111 -13.22 1.35 -10.20
N VAL A 112 -13.25 0.01 -10.17
CA VAL A 112 -13.26 -0.86 -11.33
C VAL A 112 -14.72 -1.16 -11.62
N GLU A 113 -15.41 -0.23 -12.29
CA GLU A 113 -16.48 -0.47 -13.28
C GLU A 113 -17.04 0.90 -13.74
N SER A 114 -16.58 1.36 -14.91
CA SER A 114 -17.30 2.22 -15.86
C SER A 114 -16.70 2.00 -17.25
#